data_AF-A0A016S1S4-F1
#
_entry.id   AF-A0A016S1S4-F1
#
_cell.length_a   1.000
_cell.length_b   1.000
_cell.length_c   1.000
_cell.angle_alpha   90.00
_cell.angle_beta   90.00
_cell.angle_gamma   90.00
#
_symmetry.space_group_name_H-M   'P 1'
#
loop_
_entity.id
_entity.type
_entity.pdbx_description
1 polymer ?
#
loop_
_entity_poly.entity_id
_entity_poly.type
_entity_poly.pdbx_seq_one_letter_code
_entity_poly.pdbx_strand_id
1 'polypeptide(L)'
;MAMQKAKEMEETIKEEFHATILSNSWLSEHMKKALILKANMMRLRSGYENIHVKEEEMETFYKNLDWKEDSEKMTFLMMEDIFVTIAKNAEFEYLNDTTNRGDDYYESLIGRMHGAFYAREYNMIDVPTLFNVDTA
;
A
#
# COMPACT_ATOMS: atom_id res chain seq x y z
N MET A 1 -6.94 -8.78 -17.68
CA MET A 1 -5.99 -9.91 -17.85
C MET A 1 -4.83 -9.87 -16.85
N ALA A 2 -4.13 -8.74 -16.66
CA ALA A 2 -3.01 -8.65 -15.70
C ALA A 2 -3.42 -8.88 -14.23
N MET A 3 -4.55 -8.29 -13.80
CA MET A 3 -5.07 -8.45 -12.43
C MET A 3 -5.41 -9.91 -12.07
N GLN A 4 -6.01 -10.66 -13.01
CA GLN A 4 -6.35 -12.06 -12.80
C GLN A 4 -5.09 -12.93 -12.63
N LYS A 5 -4.06 -12.70 -13.46
CA LYS A 5 -2.76 -13.39 -13.33
C LYS A 5 -2.05 -13.06 -12.02
N ALA A 6 -2.15 -11.83 -11.53
CA ALA A 6 -1.57 -11.45 -10.24
C ALA A 6 -2.23 -12.22 -9.08
N LYS A 7 -3.55 -12.40 -9.11
CA LYS A 7 -4.30 -13.17 -8.10
C LYS A 7 -3.97 -14.66 -8.13
N GLU A 8 -3.89 -15.26 -9.31
CA GLU A 8 -3.49 -16.67 -9.46
C GLU A 8 -2.06 -16.93 -8.96
N MET A 9 -1.15 -16.00 -9.24
CA MET A 9 0.23 -16.07 -8.76
C MET A 9 0.31 -15.88 -7.24
N GLU A 10 -0.53 -15.02 -6.66
CA GLU A 10 -0.65 -14.85 -5.21
C GLU A 10 -1.07 -16.16 -4.52
N GLU A 11 -2.13 -16.80 -5.03
CA GLU A 11 -2.63 -18.07 -4.48
C GLU A 11 -1.56 -19.16 -4.53
N THR A 12 -0.88 -19.27 -5.67
CA THR A 12 0.22 -20.24 -5.85
C THR A 12 1.36 -20.01 -4.85
N ILE A 13 1.79 -18.76 -4.68
CA ILE A 13 2.87 -18.40 -3.74
C ILE A 13 2.45 -18.73 -2.30
N LYS A 14 1.20 -18.46 -1.92
CA LYS A 14 0.67 -18.79 -0.59
C LYS A 14 0.71 -20.30 -0.33
N GLU A 15 0.29 -21.10 -1.29
CA GLU A 15 0.32 -22.57 -1.18
C GLU A 15 1.74 -23.11 -1.04
N GLU A 16 2.68 -22.65 -1.88
CA GLU A 16 4.09 -23.05 -1.81
C GLU A 16 4.73 -22.64 -0.47
N PHE A 17 4.42 -21.44 0.02
CA PHE A 17 4.95 -20.95 1.30
C PHE A 17 4.42 -21.78 2.48
N HIS A 18 3.13 -22.15 2.45
CA HIS A 18 2.55 -23.04 3.45
C HIS A 18 3.20 -24.43 3.44
N ALA A 19 3.35 -25.02 2.25
CA ALA A 19 4.02 -26.31 2.11
C ALA A 19 5.44 -26.28 2.67
N THR A 20 6.19 -25.21 2.37
CA THR A 20 7.55 -24.98 2.87
C THR A 20 7.63 -24.87 4.40
N ILE A 21 6.67 -24.17 5.03
CA ILE A 21 6.60 -24.08 6.49
C ILE A 21 6.34 -25.47 7.09
N LEU A 22 5.38 -26.21 6.54
CA LEU A 22 4.97 -27.52 7.05
C LEU A 22 6.10 -28.55 6.93
N SER A 23 6.83 -28.54 5.82
CA SER A 23 7.94 -29.47 5.56
C SER A 23 9.22 -29.14 6.35
N ASN A 24 9.31 -27.98 6.99
CA ASN A 24 10.51 -27.57 7.70
C ASN A 24 10.71 -28.39 8.99
N SER A 25 11.89 -29.02 9.11
CA SER A 25 12.23 -29.90 10.23
C SER A 25 12.79 -29.17 11.47
N TRP A 26 13.18 -27.90 11.33
CA TRP A 26 13.72 -27.09 12.43
C TRP A 26 12.65 -26.27 13.16
N LEU A 27 11.43 -26.23 12.62
CA LEU A 27 10.30 -25.55 13.24
C LEU A 27 9.48 -26.51 14.10
N SER A 28 9.15 -26.08 15.31
CA SER A 28 8.15 -26.79 16.12
C SER A 28 6.74 -26.62 15.52
N GLU A 29 5.84 -27.57 15.80
CA GLU A 29 4.46 -27.51 15.31
C GLU A 29 3.72 -26.23 15.73
N HIS A 30 4.01 -25.72 16.94
CA HIS A 30 3.49 -24.42 17.38
C HIS A 30 3.97 -23.27 16.49
N MET A 31 5.27 -23.23 16.15
CA MET A 31 5.82 -22.18 15.28
C MET A 31 5.26 -22.27 13.86
N LYS A 32 5.09 -23.48 13.32
CA LYS A 32 4.47 -23.68 12.00
C LYS A 32 3.06 -23.10 11.97
N LYS A 33 2.23 -23.38 12.97
CA LYS A 33 0.87 -22.82 13.08
C LYS A 33 0.88 -21.30 13.15
N ALA A 34 1.78 -20.70 13.94
CA ALA A 34 1.91 -19.25 14.06
C ALA A 34 2.34 -18.60 12.74
N LEU A 35 3.29 -19.21 12.01
CA LEU A 35 3.75 -18.71 10.72
C LEU A 35 2.67 -18.81 9.64
N ILE A 36 1.93 -19.91 9.58
CA ILE A 36 0.80 -20.08 8.66
C ILE A 36 -0.30 -19.06 8.98
N LEU A 37 -0.61 -18.82 10.26
CA LEU A 37 -1.56 -17.77 10.64
C LEU A 37 -1.10 -16.39 10.15
N LYS A 38 0.18 -16.05 10.35
CA LYS A 38 0.74 -14.80 9.86
C LYS A 38 0.69 -14.70 8.33
N ALA A 39 0.96 -15.79 7.61
CA ALA A 39 0.87 -15.83 6.15
C ALA A 39 -0.56 -15.65 5.65
N ASN A 40 -1.54 -16.28 6.30
CA ASN A 40 -2.96 -16.11 5.99
C ASN A 40 -3.47 -14.69 6.22
N MET A 41 -2.91 -14.00 7.22
CA MET A 41 -3.25 -12.60 7.52
C MET A 41 -2.44 -11.59 6.68
N MET A 42 -1.67 -12.06 5.70
CA MET A 42 -0.84 -11.18 4.88
C MET A 42 -1.69 -10.43 3.87
N ARG A 43 -1.50 -9.11 3.82
CA ARG A 43 -2.17 -8.23 2.86
C ARG A 43 -1.33 -8.19 1.59
N LEU A 44 -1.90 -8.58 0.45
CA LEU A 44 -1.26 -8.32 -0.83
C LEU A 44 -1.88 -7.05 -1.43
N ARG A 45 -1.03 -6.14 -1.87
CA ARG A 45 -1.42 -4.95 -2.60
C ARG A 45 -0.74 -4.95 -3.97
N SER A 46 -1.46 -4.41 -4.95
CA SER A 46 -0.95 -4.26 -6.31
C SER A 46 -1.18 -2.84 -6.78
N GLY A 47 -0.20 -2.26 -7.47
CA GLY A 47 -0.32 -0.92 -8.03
C GLY A 47 -1.47 -0.76 -9.04
N TYR A 48 -2.08 -1.86 -9.52
CA TYR A 48 -3.33 -1.83 -10.31
C TYR A 48 -4.59 -1.48 -9.51
N GLU A 49 -4.56 -1.58 -8.17
CA GLU A 49 -5.71 -1.29 -7.29
C GLU A 49 -5.63 0.10 -6.63
N ASN A 50 -4.60 0.87 -6.96
CA ASN A 50 -4.29 2.18 -6.40
C ASN A 50 -5.40 3.22 -6.70
N ILE A 51 -5.73 4.08 -5.73
CA ILE A 51 -6.70 5.17 -5.90
C ILE A 51 -6.33 6.12 -7.06
N HIS A 52 -5.04 6.29 -7.35
CA HIS A 52 -4.51 7.14 -8.41
C HIS A 52 -4.83 6.62 -9.83
N VAL A 53 -5.31 5.37 -9.97
CA VAL A 53 -5.89 4.87 -11.22
C VAL A 53 -7.42 5.00 -11.28
N LYS A 54 -8.05 5.58 -10.25
CA LYS A 54 -9.50 5.79 -10.14
C LYS A 54 -9.82 7.26 -9.81
N GLU A 55 -10.19 8.01 -10.84
CA GLU A 55 -10.40 9.46 -10.81
C GLU A 55 -11.28 9.94 -9.63
N GLU A 56 -12.42 9.30 -9.39
CA GLU A 56 -13.37 9.68 -8.33
C GLU A 56 -12.81 9.47 -6.90
N GLU A 57 -12.04 8.40 -6.67
CA GLU A 57 -11.40 8.13 -5.37
C GLU A 57 -10.25 9.11 -5.12
N MET A 58 -9.50 9.45 -6.18
CA MET A 58 -8.42 10.44 -6.13
C MET A 58 -8.94 11.85 -5.85
N GLU A 59 -10.00 12.29 -6.54
CA GLU A 59 -10.65 13.58 -6.28
C GLU A 59 -11.17 13.67 -4.84
N THR A 60 -11.75 12.59 -4.31
CA THR A 60 -12.24 12.55 -2.92
C THR A 60 -11.09 12.64 -1.92
N PHE A 61 -10.00 11.90 -2.14
CA PHE A 61 -8.81 11.93 -1.29
C PHE A 61 -8.20 13.34 -1.21
N TYR A 62 -8.18 14.06 -2.32
CA TYR A 62 -7.62 15.41 -2.41
C TYR A 62 -8.64 16.53 -2.19
N LYS A 63 -9.93 16.21 -1.97
CA LYS A 63 -11.02 17.20 -1.88
C LYS A 63 -10.85 18.24 -0.77
N ASN A 64 -10.17 17.88 0.31
CA ASN A 64 -9.91 18.76 1.45
C ASN A 64 -8.66 19.64 1.27
N LEU A 65 -7.96 19.54 0.15
CA LEU A 65 -7.03 20.59 -0.26
C LEU A 65 -7.88 21.81 -0.59
N ASP A 66 -7.96 22.75 0.35
CA ASP A 66 -8.75 23.98 0.19
C ASP A 66 -8.03 24.87 -0.84
N TRP A 67 -8.38 24.70 -2.12
CA TRP A 67 -7.88 25.51 -3.23
C TRP A 67 -8.51 26.89 -3.13
N LYS A 68 -7.81 27.84 -2.51
CA LYS A 68 -8.12 29.26 -2.74
C LYS A 68 -7.54 29.65 -4.09
N GLU A 69 -8.41 29.67 -5.10
CA GLU A 69 -8.18 30.00 -6.50
C GLU A 69 -7.44 31.33 -6.76
N ASP A 70 -7.30 32.19 -5.75
CA ASP A 70 -6.69 33.52 -5.89
C ASP A 70 -5.15 33.55 -5.86
N SER A 71 -4.44 32.42 -5.73
CA SER A 71 -2.97 32.43 -5.74
C SER A 71 -2.41 32.17 -7.14
N GLU A 72 -2.37 33.19 -7.99
CA GLU A 72 -1.73 33.12 -9.33
C GLU A 72 -0.23 32.72 -9.27
N LYS A 73 0.38 32.68 -8.08
CA LYS A 73 1.74 32.16 -7.84
C LYS A 73 1.81 31.46 -6.50
N MET A 74 1.50 30.17 -6.46
CA MET A 74 1.76 29.33 -5.30
C MET A 74 3.27 29.31 -5.03
N THR A 75 3.70 29.86 -3.90
CA THR A 75 5.11 29.82 -3.50
C THR A 75 5.45 28.42 -2.99
N PHE A 76 6.68 27.96 -3.19
CA PHE A 76 7.17 26.67 -2.69
C PHE A 76 6.86 26.46 -1.19
N LEU A 77 6.92 27.53 -0.39
CA LEU A 77 6.64 27.51 1.05
C LEU A 77 5.16 27.24 1.36
N MET A 78 4.23 27.71 0.54
CA MET A 78 2.81 27.40 0.71
C MET A 78 2.50 25.95 0.32
N MET A 79 3.18 25.40 -0.69
CA MET A 79 3.07 23.97 -1.01
C MET A 79 3.55 23.10 0.17
N GLU A 80 4.69 23.44 0.76
CA GLU A 80 5.25 22.73 1.90
C GLU A 80 4.29 22.72 3.10
N ASP A 81 3.72 23.88 3.45
CA ASP A 81 2.80 24.00 4.60
C ASP A 81 1.51 23.19 4.42
N ILE A 82 1.01 23.10 3.18
CA ILE A 82 -0.16 22.28 2.83
C ILE A 82 0.16 20.79 2.97
N PHE A 83 1.28 20.32 2.42
CA PHE A 83 1.68 18.91 2.53
C PHE A 83 1.97 18.52 3.99
N VAL A 84 2.60 19.40 4.76
CA VAL A 84 2.86 19.19 6.19
C VAL A 84 1.55 19.15 6.99
N THR A 85 0.60 20.03 6.69
CA THR A 85 -0.71 20.05 7.35
C THR A 85 -1.51 18.78 7.09
N ILE A 86 -1.52 18.30 5.85
CA ILE A 86 -2.18 17.02 5.49
C ILE A 86 -1.53 15.85 6.22
N ALA A 87 -0.19 15.77 6.20
CA ALA A 87 0.55 14.73 6.89
C ALA A 87 0.23 14.72 8.39
N LYS A 88 0.21 15.89 9.04
CA LYS A 88 -0.11 16.02 10.46
C LYS A 88 -1.55 15.68 10.79
N ASN A 89 -2.51 16.10 9.97
CA ASN A 89 -3.93 15.78 10.19
C ASN A 89 -4.18 14.27 10.09
N ALA A 90 -3.58 13.60 9.11
CA ALA A 90 -3.62 12.14 9.01
C ALA A 90 -2.96 11.48 10.23
N GLU A 91 -1.80 11.98 10.70
CA GLU A 91 -1.16 11.50 11.92
C GLU A 91 -2.05 11.63 13.17
N PHE A 92 -2.76 12.77 13.32
CA PHE A 92 -3.70 12.98 14.43
C PHE A 92 -4.94 12.08 14.34
N GLU A 93 -5.44 11.80 13.14
CA GLU A 93 -6.53 10.86 12.93
C GLU A 93 -6.15 9.45 13.40
N TYR A 94 -4.93 8.99 13.08
CA TYR A 94 -4.43 7.69 13.52
C TYR A 94 -4.19 7.55 15.02
N LEU A 95 -4.15 8.65 15.78
CA LEU A 95 -4.12 8.57 17.25
C LEU A 95 -5.46 8.06 17.81
N ASN A 96 -6.56 8.28 17.08
CA ASN A 96 -7.91 7.91 17.50
C ASN A 96 -8.42 6.65 16.78
N ASP A 97 -8.07 6.47 15.50
CA ASP A 97 -8.47 5.30 14.71
C ASP A 97 -7.37 4.85 13.75
N THR A 98 -6.85 3.64 13.95
CA THR A 98 -5.79 3.07 13.10
C THR A 98 -6.31 2.14 12.00
N THR A 99 -7.63 1.99 11.86
CA THR A 99 -8.23 0.98 10.97
C THR A 99 -7.75 1.10 9.53
N ASN A 100 -7.67 2.32 9.00
CA ASN A 100 -7.28 2.57 7.61
C ASN A 100 -5.79 2.85 7.43
N ARG A 101 -5.01 2.93 8.52
CA ARG A 101 -3.62 3.38 8.52
C ARG A 101 -2.72 2.60 7.56
N GLY A 102 -2.94 1.29 7.43
CA GLY A 102 -2.16 0.46 6.50
C GLY A 102 -2.48 0.72 5.03
N ASP A 103 -3.69 1.16 4.72
CA ASP A 103 -4.13 1.49 3.36
C ASP A 103 -3.67 2.88 2.96
N ASP A 104 -3.81 3.85 3.85
CA ASP A 104 -3.27 5.19 3.60
C ASP A 104 -1.73 5.18 3.50
N TYR A 105 -1.07 4.34 4.32
CA TYR A 105 0.36 4.10 4.21
C TYR A 105 0.74 3.56 2.82
N TYR A 106 -0.06 2.62 2.30
CA TYR A 106 0.11 2.11 0.94
C TYR A 106 0.00 3.24 -0.09
N GLU A 107 -1.10 4.00 -0.06
CA GLU A 107 -1.36 5.07 -1.03
C GLU A 107 -0.31 6.19 -1.01
N SER A 108 0.27 6.49 0.15
CA SER A 108 1.36 7.48 0.29
C SER A 108 2.69 7.03 -0.34
N LEU A 109 2.87 5.73 -0.60
CA LEU A 109 4.14 5.12 -1.03
C LEU A 109 4.21 4.74 -2.51
N ILE A 110 3.07 4.48 -3.16
CA ILE A 110 3.04 3.90 -4.52
C ILE A 110 3.62 4.84 -5.59
N GLY A 111 3.73 6.14 -5.32
CA GLY A 111 4.43 7.09 -6.19
C GLY A 111 5.96 7.16 -6.01
N ARG A 112 6.52 6.50 -4.98
CA ARG A 112 7.94 6.66 -4.58
C ARG A 112 8.79 5.40 -4.71
N MET A 113 8.19 4.22 -4.81
CA MET A 113 8.93 2.95 -4.82
C MET A 113 8.91 2.29 -6.19
N HIS A 114 10.09 2.05 -6.77
CA HIS A 114 10.26 1.37 -8.06
C HIS A 114 10.40 -0.16 -7.95
N GLY A 115 9.96 -0.78 -6.84
CA GLY A 115 10.14 -2.22 -6.62
C GLY A 115 9.24 -2.78 -5.52
N ALA A 116 9.06 -4.10 -5.54
CA ALA A 116 8.27 -4.82 -4.55
C ALA A 116 8.87 -4.65 -3.15
N PHE A 117 8.00 -4.48 -2.14
CA PHE A 117 8.42 -4.32 -0.76
C PHE A 117 7.51 -5.07 0.22
N TYR A 118 8.03 -5.31 1.43
CA TYR A 118 7.26 -5.83 2.56
C TYR A 118 7.23 -4.81 3.69
N ALA A 119 6.04 -4.31 4.02
CA ALA A 119 5.80 -3.45 5.17
C ALA A 119 5.44 -4.32 6.38
N ARG A 120 6.40 -4.47 7.29
CA ARG A 120 6.32 -5.37 8.44
C ARG A 120 5.16 -4.99 9.37
N GLU A 121 4.97 -3.69 9.59
CA GLU A 121 4.02 -3.09 10.52
C GLU A 121 2.57 -3.42 10.16
N TYR A 122 2.31 -3.62 8.87
CA TYR A 122 0.98 -3.91 8.31
C TYR A 122 0.85 -5.33 7.76
N ASN A 123 1.90 -6.15 7.92
CA ASN A 123 2.00 -7.49 7.32
C ASN A 123 1.62 -7.48 5.83
N MET A 124 2.17 -6.52 5.09
CA MET A 124 1.73 -6.19 3.74
C MET A 124 2.88 -6.38 2.75
N ILE A 125 2.60 -7.07 1.64
CA ILE A 125 3.47 -7.11 0.47
C ILE A 125 2.86 -6.21 -0.60
N ASP A 126 3.67 -5.33 -1.17
CA ASP A 126 3.33 -4.61 -2.39
C ASP A 126 4.04 -5.22 -3.59
N VAL A 127 3.29 -5.33 -4.68
CA VAL A 127 3.82 -5.62 -6.01
C VAL A 127 3.46 -4.42 -6.89
N PRO A 128 4.40 -3.47 -7.09
CA PRO A 128 4.12 -2.28 -7.87
C PRO A 128 3.88 -2.65 -9.32
N THR A 129 3.04 -1.87 -9.98
CA THR A 129 2.93 -1.90 -11.43
C THR A 129 4.26 -1.44 -12.02
N LEU A 130 4.96 -2.34 -12.71
CA LEU A 130 5.93 -1.91 -13.71
C LEU A 130 5.10 -1.28 -14.85
N PHE A 131 4.89 0.03 -14.80
CA PHE A 131 4.54 0.75 -16.00
C PHE A 131 5.73 0.54 -16.95
N ASN A 132 5.55 -0.29 -17.98
CA ASN A 132 6.48 -0.31 -19.09
C ASN A 132 6.58 1.12 -19.60
N VAL A 133 7.69 1.79 -19.33
CA VAL A 133 8.06 3.06 -19.94
C VAL A 133 8.56 2.76 -21.36
N ASP A 134 7.74 2.05 -22.13
CA ASP A 134 7.94 1.78 -23.55
C ASP A 134 6.70 2.29 -24.29
N THR A 135 6.46 3.61 -24.23
CA THR A 135 5.75 4.39 -25.25
C THR A 135 5.58 5.85 -24.78
N ALA A 136 6.47 6.72 -25.25
CA ALA A 136 6.15 8.03 -25.86
C ALA A 136 7.45 8.66 -26.39
#